data_AF-A0A926LCI8-F1
#
_entry.id   AF-A0A926LCI8-F1
#
_cell.length_a   1.000
_cell.length_b   1.000
_cell.length_c   1.000
_cell.angle_alpha   90.00
_cell.angle_beta   90.00
_cell.angle_gamma   90.00
#
_symmetry.space_group_name_H-M   'P 1'
#
loop_
_entity.id
_entity.type
_entity.pdbx_description
1 polymer ?
#
loop_
_entity_poly.entity_id
_entity_poly.type
_entity_poly.pdbx_seq_one_letter_code
_entity_poly.pdbx_strand_id
1 'polypeptide(L)' 'MIVEIINLTLRTAPDLEGEVTADASFENLGLDSLTRIDLLAAVEKNFGLTVPDEKVGDLLRVSDVADFLMAYKAGV' A
#
# COMPACT_ATOMS: atom_id res chain seq x y z
N MET A 1 -10.60 3.18 5.49
CA MET A 1 -9.19 3.43 5.12
C MET A 1 -8.56 2.19 4.49
N ILE A 2 -8.56 1.04 5.16
CA ILE A 2 -8.11 -0.24 4.56
C ILE A 2 -8.79 -0.54 3.22
N VAL A 3 -10.12 -0.40 3.13
CA VAL A 3 -10.87 -0.63 1.88
C VAL A 3 -10.38 0.24 0.71
N GLU A 4 -9.94 1.46 1.00
CA GLU A 4 -9.44 2.39 -0.04
C GLU A 4 -8.09 1.92 -0.58
N ILE A 5 -7.20 1.45 0.31
CA ILE A 5 -5.89 0.91 -0.06
C ILE A 5 -6.06 -0.37 -0.84
N ILE A 6 -6.97 -1.25 -0.41
CA ILE A 6 -7.31 -2.46 -1.15
C ILE A 6 -7.78 -2.11 -2.56
N ASN A 7 -8.66 -1.12 -2.71
CA ASN A 7 -9.10 -0.66 -4.03
C ASN A 7 -7.96 -0.06 -4.86
N LEU A 8 -7.04 0.69 -4.25
CA LEU A 8 -5.84 1.20 -4.93
C LEU A 8 -4.93 0.06 -5.38
N THR A 9 -4.68 -0.93 -4.53
CA THR A 9 -3.90 -2.12 -4.86
C THR A 9 -4.49 -2.87 -6.04
N LEU A 10 -5.81 -3.11 -6.04
CA LEU A 10 -6.51 -3.76 -7.15
C LEU A 10 -6.46 -2.95 -8.46
N ARG A 11 -6.38 -1.62 -8.37
CA ARG A 11 -6.28 -0.74 -9.55
C ARG A 11 -4.89 -0.69 -10.15
N THR A 12 -3.86 -0.70 -9.30
CA THR A 12 -2.45 -0.65 -9.73
C THR A 12 -1.93 -2.02 -10.15
N ALA A 13 -2.37 -3.08 -9.47
CA ALA A 13 -2.00 -4.45 -9.75
C ALA A 13 -3.27 -5.27 -10.03
N PRO A 14 -3.70 -5.39 -11.29
CA PRO A 14 -4.83 -6.26 -11.65
C PRO A 14 -4.46 -7.74 -11.69
N ASP A 15 -3.17 -8.06 -11.82
CA ASP A 15 -2.63 -9.41 -11.90
C ASP A 15 -2.12 -9.85 -10.51
N LEU A 16 -3.06 -10.11 -9.61
CA LEU A 16 -2.76 -10.56 -8.25
C LEU A 16 -2.96 -12.06 -8.15
N GLU A 17 -2.03 -12.73 -7.47
CA GLU A 17 -2.07 -14.18 -7.28
C GLU A 17 -3.01 -14.60 -6.13
N GLY A 18 -3.58 -13.64 -5.40
CA GLY A 18 -4.42 -13.89 -4.22
C GLY A 18 -5.37 -12.76 -3.86
N GLU A 19 -6.16 -12.99 -2.82
CA GLU A 19 -7.11 -12.00 -2.29
C GLU A 19 -6.38 -10.92 -1.46
N VAL A 20 -6.63 -9.65 -1.80
CA VAL A 20 -6.08 -8.50 -1.08
C VAL A 20 -6.80 -8.34 0.25
N THR A 21 -6.21 -8.91 1.30
CA THR A 21 -6.66 -8.73 2.68
C THR A 21 -5.73 -7.81 3.45
N ALA A 22 -6.16 -7.32 4.62
CA ALA A 22 -5.32 -6.45 5.44
C ALA A 22 -4.00 -7.13 5.88
N ASP A 23 -4.03 -8.43 6.16
CA ASP A 23 -2.84 -9.20 6.57
C ASP A 23 -2.00 -9.68 5.38
N ALA A 24 -2.50 -9.53 4.15
CA ALA A 24 -1.79 -9.97 2.96
C ALA A 24 -0.51 -9.14 2.76
N SER A 25 0.62 -9.86 2.64
CA SER A 25 1.88 -9.27 2.19
C SER A 25 1.85 -9.03 0.68
N PHE A 26 2.50 -7.98 0.22
CA PHE A 26 2.64 -7.69 -1.21
C PHE A 26 3.30 -8.85 -1.97
N GLU A 27 4.24 -9.56 -1.35
CA GLU A 27 4.85 -10.77 -1.93
C GLU A 27 3.87 -11.93 -2.09
N ASN A 28 2.96 -12.15 -1.13
CA ASN A 28 1.93 -13.20 -1.23
C ASN A 28 0.90 -12.88 -2.32
N LEU A 29 0.72 -11.60 -2.62
CA LEU A 29 -0.16 -11.11 -3.66
C LEU A 29 0.51 -11.15 -5.05
N GLY A 30 1.79 -11.52 -5.14
CA GLY A 30 2.55 -11.53 -6.39
C GLY A 30 3.03 -10.14 -6.82
N LEU A 31 3.07 -9.14 -5.93
CA LEU A 31 3.60 -7.82 -6.28
C LEU A 31 5.13 -7.82 -6.26
N ASP A 32 5.70 -7.59 -7.45
CA ASP A 32 7.09 -7.23 -7.62
C ASP A 32 7.45 -5.91 -6.93
N SER A 33 8.75 -5.72 -6.70
CA SER A 33 9.31 -4.51 -6.09
C SER A 33 8.94 -3.24 -6.87
N LEU A 34 8.89 -3.29 -8.21
CA LEU A 34 8.45 -2.15 -9.04
C LEU A 34 6.97 -1.81 -8.84
N THR A 35 6.11 -2.84 -8.79
CA THR A 35 4.66 -2.65 -8.60
C THR A 35 4.35 -2.08 -7.22
N ARG A 36 5.14 -2.45 -6.20
CA ARG A 36 5.07 -1.84 -4.86
C ARG A 36 5.38 -0.34 -4.90
N ILE A 37 6.42 0.07 -5.62
CA ILE A 37 6.79 1.48 -5.76
C ILE A 37 5.67 2.26 -6.47
N ASP A 38 5.07 1.70 -7.53
CA ASP A 38 3.94 2.35 -8.24
C ASP A 38 2.70 2.47 -7.34
N LEU A 39 2.40 1.42 -6.57
CA LEU A 39 1.32 1.42 -5.58
C LEU A 39 1.52 2.52 -4.53
N LEU A 40 2.72 2.60 -3.97
CA LEU A 40 3.07 3.63 -2.99
C LEU A 40 2.95 5.03 -3.57
N ALA A 41 3.45 5.25 -4.79
CA ALA A 41 3.29 6.52 -5.49
C ALA A 41 1.82 6.88 -5.76
N ALA A 42 0.99 5.89 -6.10
CA ALA A 42 -0.45 6.07 -6.27
C ALA A 42 -1.14 6.43 -4.94
N VAL A 43 -0.74 5.79 -3.84
CA VAL A 43 -1.21 6.10 -2.48
C VAL A 43 -0.77 7.52 -2.09
N GLU A 44 0.50 7.86 -2.22
CA GLU A 44 1.05 9.21 -1.97
C GLU A 44 0.25 10.29 -2.70
N LYS A 45 0.00 10.09 -3.99
CA LYS A 45 -0.79 11.03 -4.81
C LYS A 45 -2.26 11.07 -4.42
N ASN A 46 -2.88 9.94 -4.11
CA ASN A 46 -4.29 9.86 -3.76
C ASN A 46 -4.59 10.49 -2.40
N PHE A 47 -3.68 10.33 -1.43
CA PHE A 47 -3.84 10.85 -0.07
C PHE A 47 -3.11 12.18 0.17
N GLY A 48 -2.28 12.63 -0.78
CA GLY A 48 -1.55 13.89 -0.69
C GLY A 48 -0.43 13.87 0.34
N LEU A 49 0.29 12.76 0.44
CA LEU A 49 1.38 12.55 1.40
C LEU A 49 2.63 12.01 0.70
N THR A 50 3.72 11.92 1.46
CA THR A 50 4.99 11.36 0.99
C THR A 50 5.43 10.25 1.92
N VAL A 51 5.63 9.05 1.36
CA VAL A 51 6.19 7.91 2.07
C VAL A 51 7.71 7.97 1.92
N PRO A 52 8.47 8.14 3.02
CA PRO A 52 9.92 8.15 2.93
C PRO A 52 10.46 6.77 2.54
N ASP A 53 11.54 6.74 1.75
CA ASP A 53 12.17 5.49 1.26
C ASP A 53 12.53 4.51 2.38
N GLU A 54 12.94 5.01 3.55
CA GLU A 54 13.21 4.18 4.73
C GLU A 54 11.97 3.40 5.20
N LYS A 55 10.78 3.97 5.02
CA LYS A 55 9.51 3.31 5.34
C LYS A 55 9.03 2.41 4.22
N VAL A 56 9.34 2.70 2.96
CA VAL A 56 8.97 1.85 1.82
C VAL A 56 9.43 0.40 2.03
N GLY A 57 10.63 0.20 2.60
CA GLY A 57 11.13 -1.14 2.94
C GLY A 57 10.40 -1.83 4.10
N ASP A 58 9.84 -1.06 5.05
CA ASP A 58 9.03 -1.57 6.17
C ASP A 58 7.59 -1.90 5.75
N LEU A 59 7.07 -1.26 4.70
CA LEU A 59 5.70 -1.41 4.21
C LEU A 59 5.58 -2.68 3.36
N LEU A 60 5.51 -3.84 4.01
CA LEU A 60 5.45 -5.15 3.37
C LEU A 60 4.02 -5.70 3.22
N ARG A 61 3.07 -5.17 4.01
CA ARG A 61 1.66 -5.60 4.02
C ARG A 61 0.72 -4.44 3.75
N VAL A 62 -0.50 -4.79 3.31
CA VAL A 62 -1.60 -3.83 3.14
C VAL A 62 -1.94 -3.12 4.46
N SER A 63 -1.89 -3.85 5.58
CA SER A 63 -2.08 -3.29 6.92
C SER A 63 -1.05 -2.23 7.28
N ASP A 64 0.22 -2.41 6.89
CA ASP A 64 1.29 -1.48 7.26
C ASP A 64 1.08 -0.13 6.57
N VAL A 65 0.68 -0.16 5.30
CA VAL A 65 0.32 1.05 4.55
C VAL A 65 -0.89 1.71 5.20
N ALA A 66 -1.90 0.92 5.59
CA ALA A 66 -3.09 1.45 6.26
C ALA A 66 -2.79 2.12 7.59
N ASP A 67 -1.93 1.50 8.40
CA ASP A 67 -1.52 2.02 9.69
C ASP A 67 -0.70 3.30 9.53
N PHE A 68 0.23 3.31 8.57
CA PHE A 68 1.00 4.51 8.21
C PHE A 68 0.08 5.67 7.81
N LEU A 69 -0.90 5.41 6.94
CA LEU A 69 -1.89 6.42 6.53
C LEU A 69 -2.74 6.90 7.71
N MET A 70 -3.18 6.00 8.59
CA MET A 70 -3.96 6.35 9.77
C MET A 70 -3.15 7.22 10.74
N ALA A 71 -1.91 6.84 11.03
CA ALA A 71 -1.01 7.59 11.89
C ALA A 71 -0.70 8.97 11.32
N TYR A 72 -0.45 9.05 10.00
CA TYR A 72 -0.22 10.32 9.33
C TYR A 72 -1.44 11.23 9.42
N LYS A 73 -2.62 10.70 9.11
CA LYS A 73 -3.88 11.47 9.09
C LYS A 73 -4.39 11.85 10.49
N ALA A 74 -4.02 11.10 11.52
CA ALA A 74 -4.38 11.40 12.91
C ALA A 74 -3.46 12.47 13.55
N GLY A 75 -2.30 12.72 12.97
CA GLY A 75 -1.32 13.71 13.43
C GLY A 75 -1.45 15.11 12.82
N VAL A 76 -2.48 15.35 11.98
CA VAL A 76 -2.78 16.65 11.34
C VAL A 76 -4.12 17.19 11.78
#